data_AF-Q4UGT2-F1
#
_entry.id   AF-Q4UGT2-F1
#
_cell.length_a   1.000
_cell.length_b   1.000
_cell.length_c   1.000
_cell.angle_alpha   90.00
_cell.angle_beta   90.00
_cell.angle_gamma   90.00
#
_symmetry.space_group_name_H-M   'P 1'
#
loop_
_entity.id
_entity.type
_entity.pdbx_description
1 polymer ?
#
loop_
_entity_poly.entity_id
_entity_poly.type
_entity_poly.pdbx_seq_one_letter_code
_entity_poly.pdbx_strand_id
1 'polypeptide(L)'
;MLLLVFLIINITHCDNNNSPNSNNSRRRLNETIDVSGYVKISDKLYRATCNCPSQIKSLQDMIYRTNTLCRPSKIKVRTHNCDQVDQEIIDNFKYIPPNDFVYISEHHLSAMDARESSKSFFCPGGDLGMFMEVVMNVFKYNNNNMLSESVVTDILKNYLLNLSENVNFYYNIDETALNNIKSALNWDMIDLYNIDYKYHETVKKLTIENISDQYIKYLYELHDNKQIVIWSIYSFFNLLWDKSSEKLRINVYPAALQNPSVFIKVDVNFGCEMAEVFPLLDAPIKDKQMLIYSELPMIVKRNVLVKQIRDKFNLGIDDINLIYNNLYNVNFSLLNNFRKLTCSLNSLVKRFHNMKYYNILYV
;
A
#
# COMPACT_ATOMS: atom_id res chain seq x y z
N MET A 1 16.95 -19.73 10.07
CA MET A 1 17.28 -19.15 11.38
C MET A 1 17.13 -17.64 11.24
N LEU A 2 15.98 -17.09 11.63
CA LEU A 2 15.64 -15.66 11.46
C LEU A 2 16.20 -14.88 12.66
N LEU A 3 17.11 -13.94 12.40
CA LEU A 3 17.54 -12.96 13.40
C LEU A 3 16.58 -11.78 13.40
N LEU A 4 15.66 -11.77 14.36
CA LEU A 4 14.94 -10.58 14.80
C LEU A 4 15.95 -9.65 15.47
N VAL A 5 16.29 -8.54 14.82
CA VAL A 5 17.02 -7.44 15.46
C VAL A 5 15.97 -6.60 16.19
N PHE A 6 15.75 -6.91 17.46
CA PHE A 6 15.10 -5.98 18.37
C PHE A 6 16.07 -4.83 18.64
N LEU A 7 15.69 -3.62 18.27
CA LEU A 7 16.31 -2.42 18.79
C LEU A 7 15.79 -2.24 20.23
N ILE A 8 16.41 -2.91 21.20
CA ILE A 8 16.18 -2.61 22.62
C ILE A 8 16.94 -1.33 22.91
N ILE A 9 16.28 -0.18 22.77
CA ILE A 9 16.77 1.06 23.37
C ILE A 9 16.43 0.95 24.85
N ASN A 10 17.35 0.39 25.65
CA ASN A 10 17.34 0.63 27.09
C ASN A 10 17.68 2.11 27.29
N ILE A 11 16.66 2.94 27.46
CA ILE A 11 16.83 4.32 27.94
C ILE A 11 17.20 4.22 29.41
N THR A 12 18.47 3.95 29.70
CA THR A 12 19.04 4.23 31.02
C THR A 12 19.14 5.75 31.14
N HIS A 13 18.43 6.30 32.12
CA HIS A 13 18.47 7.66 32.66
C HIS A 13 19.27 8.71 31.88
N CYS A 14 18.58 9.78 31.48
CA CYS A 14 19.21 11.06 31.16
C CYS A 14 19.90 11.59 32.42
N ASP A 15 21.21 11.37 32.54
CA ASP A 15 22.01 12.04 33.57
C ASP A 15 22.26 13.49 33.15
N ASN A 16 21.66 14.41 33.89
CA ASN A 16 21.97 15.84 33.84
C ASN A 16 23.41 16.05 34.33
N ASN A 17 24.36 16.14 33.41
CA ASN A 17 25.67 16.71 33.72
C ASN A 17 25.56 18.23 33.81
N ASN A 18 25.03 18.72 34.93
CA ASN A 18 25.16 20.12 35.33
C ASN A 18 26.58 20.38 35.82
N SER A 19 27.41 21.03 35.00
CA SER A 19 28.60 21.73 35.47
C SER A 19 28.23 23.20 35.72
N PRO A 20 28.41 23.76 36.93
CA PRO A 20 28.10 25.15 37.18
C PRO A 20 29.33 26.01 36.84
N ASN A 21 29.21 26.96 35.92
CA ASN A 21 29.98 28.20 36.04
C ASN A 21 29.34 29.40 35.32
N SER A 22 28.87 30.30 36.17
CA SER A 22 28.74 31.77 36.12
C SER A 22 28.69 32.52 34.77
N ASN A 23 27.55 33.24 34.65
CA ASN A 23 27.39 34.66 34.30
C ASN A 23 27.68 35.19 32.89
N ASN A 24 26.60 35.79 32.35
CA ASN A 24 26.51 36.91 31.43
C ASN A 24 26.93 36.71 29.97
N SER A 25 25.95 36.48 29.10
CA SER A 25 25.44 37.52 28.18
C SER A 25 24.46 36.90 27.16
N ARG A 26 23.49 37.70 26.73
CA ARG A 26 22.46 37.36 25.73
C ARG A 26 23.07 36.80 24.45
N ARG A 27 23.09 35.47 24.31
CA ARG A 27 23.07 34.77 23.03
C ARG A 27 21.96 33.74 23.13
N ARG A 28 20.96 33.81 22.25
CA ARG A 28 20.11 32.64 21.95
C ARG A 28 21.02 31.62 21.27
N LEU A 29 21.81 30.89 22.06
CA LEU A 29 22.50 29.72 21.58
C LEU A 29 21.39 28.71 21.27
N ASN A 30 21.31 28.28 20.01
CA ASN A 30 20.64 27.04 19.66
C ASN A 30 21.45 25.92 20.32
N GLU A 31 21.23 25.71 21.62
CA GLU A 31 21.87 24.64 22.37
C GLU A 31 21.47 23.31 21.71
N THR A 32 22.46 22.53 21.31
CA THR A 32 22.28 21.17 20.82
C THR A 32 22.83 20.21 21.87
N ILE A 33 22.11 19.12 22.08
CA ILE A 33 22.50 18.00 22.93
C ILE A 33 22.99 16.89 22.01
N ASP A 34 24.20 16.41 22.24
CA ASP A 34 24.74 15.27 21.49
C ASP A 34 24.29 13.97 22.16
N VAL A 35 23.48 13.19 21.45
CA VAL A 35 23.04 11.85 21.85
C VAL A 35 23.90 10.82 21.13
N SER A 36 24.80 10.15 21.85
CA SER A 36 25.59 9.03 21.31
C SER A 36 25.01 7.68 21.72
N GLY A 37 25.04 6.70 20.80
CA GLY A 37 24.72 5.31 21.05
C GLY A 37 25.55 4.37 20.18
N TYR A 38 25.38 3.06 20.36
CA TYR A 38 26.02 2.05 19.52
C TYR A 38 24.98 1.28 18.71
N VAL A 39 25.22 1.14 17.41
CA VAL A 39 24.39 0.38 16.49
C VAL A 39 25.21 -0.77 15.93
N LYS A 40 24.73 -2.00 16.08
CA LYS A 40 25.35 -3.18 15.47
C LYS A 40 24.79 -3.37 14.06
N ILE A 41 25.65 -3.28 13.05
CA ILE A 41 25.30 -3.56 11.65
C ILE A 41 26.15 -4.75 11.20
N SER A 42 25.49 -5.88 10.95
CA SER A 42 26.13 -7.20 10.76
C SER A 42 27.04 -7.55 11.95
N ASP A 43 28.31 -7.88 11.73
CA ASP A 43 29.25 -8.24 12.79
C ASP A 43 30.05 -7.05 13.34
N LYS A 44 29.69 -5.82 12.96
CA LYS A 44 30.41 -4.60 13.33
C LYS A 44 29.56 -3.69 14.21
N LEU A 45 30.18 -3.11 15.23
CA LEU A 45 29.56 -2.13 16.12
C LEU A 45 29.98 -0.72 15.69
N TYR A 46 29.00 0.14 15.44
CA TYR A 46 29.21 1.52 15.02
C TYR A 46 28.76 2.45 16.14
N ARG A 47 29.52 3.52 16.40
CA ARG A 47 29.08 4.60 17.28
C ARG A 47 28.27 5.58 16.44
N ALA A 48 26.99 5.73 16.75
CA ALA A 48 26.12 6.75 16.17
C ALA A 48 26.06 7.94 17.12
N THR A 49 26.22 9.16 16.61
CA THR A 49 26.02 10.40 17.38
C THR A 49 25.03 11.27 16.63
N CYS A 50 24.00 11.73 17.33
CA CYS A 50 22.97 12.60 16.80
C CYS A 50 22.97 13.92 17.59
N ASN A 51 23.00 15.05 16.89
CA ASN A 51 22.96 16.36 17.52
C ASN A 51 21.50 16.83 17.53
N CYS A 52 20.85 16.75 18.69
CA CYS A 52 19.45 17.08 18.89
C CYS A 52 19.32 18.50 19.45
N PRO A 53 18.47 19.39 18.89
CA PRO A 53 18.15 20.66 19.54
C PRO A 53 17.66 20.47 20.98
N SER A 54 18.22 21.22 21.95
CA SER A 54 17.94 21.08 23.39
C SER A 54 16.49 21.34 23.79
N GLN A 55 15.71 21.96 22.91
CA GLN A 55 14.31 22.32 23.13
C GLN A 55 13.32 21.20 22.77
N ILE A 56 13.81 20.08 22.27
CA ILE A 56 13.00 18.94 21.85
C ILE A 56 12.77 18.03 23.07
N LYS A 57 11.50 17.91 23.47
CA LYS A 57 11.10 17.12 24.65
C LYS A 57 10.72 15.68 24.33
N SER A 58 10.49 15.37 23.06
CA SER A 58 10.08 14.05 22.59
C SER A 58 10.59 13.77 21.17
N LEU A 59 10.66 12.48 20.80
CA LEU A 59 10.97 12.06 19.43
C LEU A 59 9.95 12.64 18.42
N GLN A 60 8.69 12.77 18.83
CA GLN A 60 7.62 13.39 18.04
C GLN A 60 7.88 14.88 17.76
N ASP A 61 8.33 15.63 18.77
CA ASP A 61 8.69 17.05 18.62
C ASP A 61 9.89 17.24 17.67
N MET A 62 10.80 16.28 17.62
CA MET A 62 11.94 16.29 16.69
C MET A 62 11.47 16.10 15.26
N ILE A 63 10.68 15.04 15.01
CA ILE A 63 10.18 14.66 13.69
C ILE A 63 9.35 15.80 13.08
N TYR A 64 8.46 16.43 13.86
CA TYR A 64 7.57 17.51 13.41
C TYR A 64 8.33 18.78 12.98
N ARG A 65 9.50 19.05 13.58
CA ARG A 65 10.35 20.19 13.21
C ARG A 65 11.27 19.90 12.03
N THR A 66 11.37 18.63 11.63
CA THR A 66 12.28 18.15 10.60
C THR A 66 11.54 17.47 9.45
N ASN A 67 10.41 18.02 8.98
CA ASN A 67 9.70 17.53 7.79
C ASN A 67 10.63 17.32 6.56
N THR A 68 11.85 17.88 6.59
CA THR A 68 12.97 17.65 5.66
C THR A 68 13.72 16.31 5.81
N LEU A 69 13.35 15.42 6.74
CA LEU A 69 14.06 14.15 6.98
C LEU A 69 13.39 12.93 6.36
N CYS A 70 12.29 13.11 5.61
CA CYS A 70 11.64 11.98 4.97
C CYS A 70 12.52 11.39 3.87
N ARG A 71 12.87 10.11 4.01
CA ARG A 71 13.73 9.38 3.07
C ARG A 71 13.41 7.88 3.06
N PRO A 72 13.71 7.16 1.96
CA PRO A 72 13.65 5.70 1.94
C PRO A 72 14.64 5.16 2.97
N SER A 73 14.21 4.22 3.82
CA SER A 73 15.08 3.57 4.82
C SER A 73 15.59 2.22 4.33
N LYS A 74 14.75 1.51 3.57
CA LYS A 74 15.06 0.17 3.09
C LYS A 74 14.31 -0.13 1.80
N ILE A 75 15.01 -0.79 0.88
CA ILE A 75 14.43 -1.25 -0.36
C ILE A 75 14.71 -2.74 -0.48
N LYS A 76 13.63 -3.51 -0.65
CA LYS A 76 13.68 -4.95 -0.85
C LYS A 76 13.39 -5.21 -2.31
N VAL A 77 14.39 -5.75 -3.01
CA VAL A 77 14.26 -6.09 -4.43
C VAL A 77 14.27 -7.60 -4.59
N ARG A 78 13.33 -8.10 -5.39
CA ARG A 78 13.23 -9.50 -5.78
C ARG A 78 13.20 -9.57 -7.30
N THR A 79 14.06 -10.40 -7.89
CA THR A 79 14.16 -10.59 -9.34
C THR A 79 13.95 -12.05 -9.68
N HIS A 80 13.46 -12.32 -10.89
CA HIS A 80 13.40 -13.66 -11.46
C HIS A 80 14.61 -13.91 -12.37
N ASN A 81 15.32 -15.02 -12.18
CA ASN A 81 16.41 -15.49 -13.06
C ASN A 81 17.59 -14.52 -13.29
N CYS A 82 17.76 -13.48 -12.47
CA CYS A 82 18.91 -12.58 -12.54
C CYS A 82 19.81 -12.78 -11.32
N ASP A 83 21.11 -13.02 -11.57
CA ASP A 83 22.12 -13.18 -10.52
C ASP A 83 22.48 -11.87 -9.81
N GLN A 84 22.06 -10.74 -10.37
CA GLN A 84 22.25 -9.39 -9.83
C GLN A 84 21.02 -8.53 -10.15
N VAL A 85 20.68 -7.61 -9.24
CA VAL A 85 19.69 -6.57 -9.48
C VAL A 85 20.36 -5.45 -10.29
N ASP A 86 19.69 -4.94 -11.31
CA ASP A 86 20.19 -3.81 -12.07
C ASP A 86 20.46 -2.60 -11.16
N GLN A 87 21.70 -2.10 -11.18
CA GLN A 87 22.12 -0.97 -10.35
C GLN A 87 21.26 0.27 -10.59
N GLU A 88 20.77 0.46 -11.81
CA GLU A 88 19.83 1.52 -12.17
C GLU A 88 18.53 1.49 -11.35
N ILE A 89 17.97 0.30 -11.09
CA ILE A 89 16.78 0.15 -10.24
C ILE A 89 17.14 0.58 -8.81
N ILE A 90 18.29 0.13 -8.31
CA ILE A 90 18.76 0.47 -6.98
C ILE A 90 18.92 1.99 -6.84
N ASP A 91 19.56 2.63 -7.81
CA ASP A 91 19.86 4.06 -7.80
C ASP A 91 18.58 4.91 -7.87
N ASN A 92 17.58 4.49 -8.64
CA ASN A 92 16.30 5.20 -8.76
C ASN A 92 15.55 5.27 -7.43
N PHE A 93 15.51 4.19 -6.67
CA PHE A 93 14.82 4.18 -5.38
C PHE A 93 15.70 4.65 -4.22
N LYS A 94 17.03 4.65 -4.37
CA LYS A 94 17.97 5.18 -3.38
C LYS A 94 17.76 6.68 -3.14
N TYR A 95 17.50 7.43 -4.20
CA TYR A 95 17.31 8.88 -4.15
C TYR A 95 15.95 9.26 -4.71
N ILE A 96 14.96 9.30 -3.84
CA ILE A 96 13.65 9.82 -4.19
C ILE A 96 13.62 11.33 -3.89
N PRO A 97 13.19 12.18 -4.85
CA PRO A 97 13.04 13.62 -4.63
C PRO A 97 12.18 13.93 -3.39
N PRO A 98 12.58 14.90 -2.54
CA PRO A 98 11.80 15.27 -1.36
C PRO A 98 10.36 15.70 -1.68
N ASN A 99 10.12 16.28 -2.86
CA ASN A 99 8.79 16.71 -3.30
C ASN A 99 7.85 15.54 -3.62
N ASP A 100 8.37 14.34 -3.82
CA ASP A 100 7.53 13.16 -4.04
C ASP A 100 7.01 12.57 -2.72
N PHE A 101 7.55 13.00 -1.56
CA PHE A 101 7.05 12.63 -0.24
C PHE A 101 5.81 13.45 0.10
N VAL A 102 4.67 12.78 0.10
CA VAL A 102 3.35 13.40 0.29
C VAL A 102 2.59 12.70 1.42
N TYR A 103 1.57 13.39 1.96
CA TYR A 103 0.71 12.79 2.97
C TYR A 103 -0.12 11.66 2.37
N ILE A 104 -0.14 10.51 3.04
CA ILE A 104 -0.86 9.32 2.59
C ILE A 104 -2.37 9.58 2.45
N SER A 105 -2.91 10.44 3.31
CA SER A 105 -4.33 10.83 3.33
C SER A 105 -4.77 11.66 2.12
N GLU A 106 -3.83 12.21 1.35
CA GLU A 106 -4.10 13.14 0.23
C GLU A 106 -4.00 12.47 -1.15
N HIS A 107 -3.66 11.19 -1.21
CA HIS A 107 -3.51 10.44 -2.47
C HIS A 107 -4.26 9.11 -2.44
N HIS A 108 -4.50 8.52 -3.59
CA HIS A 108 -5.20 7.23 -3.74
C HIS A 108 -4.20 6.05 -3.77
N LEU A 109 -4.69 4.81 -3.76
CA LEU A 109 -3.88 3.61 -3.99
C LEU A 109 -4.09 3.09 -5.42
N SER A 110 -3.03 3.07 -6.22
CA SER A 110 -3.04 2.41 -7.52
C SER A 110 -2.80 0.91 -7.38
N ALA A 111 -3.31 0.14 -8.34
CA ALA A 111 -3.04 -1.29 -8.41
C ALA A 111 -1.56 -1.54 -8.67
N MET A 112 -1.04 -2.64 -8.15
CA MET A 112 0.27 -3.19 -8.52
C MET A 112 0.26 -3.71 -9.97
N ASP A 113 0.18 -2.78 -10.92
CA ASP A 113 0.15 -3.05 -12.35
C ASP A 113 1.33 -2.33 -13.01
N ALA A 114 2.14 -3.07 -13.75
CA ALA A 114 3.34 -2.53 -14.39
C ALA A 114 3.03 -1.57 -15.57
N ARG A 115 1.75 -1.46 -15.95
CA ARG A 115 1.26 -0.52 -16.97
C ARG A 115 0.89 0.85 -16.39
N GLU A 116 0.82 0.98 -15.06
CA GLU A 116 0.61 2.29 -14.45
C GLU A 116 1.79 3.20 -14.82
N SER A 117 1.48 4.40 -15.29
CA SER A 117 2.47 5.36 -15.82
C SER A 117 2.66 6.57 -14.92
N SER A 118 1.74 6.77 -13.98
CA SER A 118 1.77 7.87 -13.02
C SER A 118 2.48 7.47 -11.73
N LYS A 119 3.02 8.49 -11.05
CA LYS A 119 3.60 8.32 -9.72
C LYS A 119 2.50 8.07 -8.69
N SER A 120 2.58 6.93 -8.01
CA SER A 120 1.51 6.48 -7.12
C SER A 120 2.00 5.69 -5.92
N PHE A 121 1.08 5.46 -4.99
CA PHE A 121 1.20 4.41 -3.99
C PHE A 121 0.62 3.12 -4.53
N PHE A 122 1.40 2.04 -4.51
CA PHE A 122 1.00 0.79 -5.12
C PHE A 122 0.63 -0.27 -4.09
N CYS A 123 -0.54 -0.88 -4.23
CA CYS A 123 -0.94 -2.04 -3.45
C CYS A 123 -1.72 -3.06 -4.28
N PRO A 124 -1.78 -4.34 -3.86
CA PRO A 124 -2.51 -5.37 -4.60
C PRO A 124 -3.97 -4.95 -4.83
N GLY A 125 -4.39 -4.89 -6.10
CA GLY A 125 -5.73 -4.46 -6.51
C GLY A 125 -6.09 -2.98 -6.28
N GLY A 126 -5.15 -2.15 -5.82
CA GLY A 126 -5.36 -0.72 -5.58
C GLY A 126 -6.40 -0.45 -4.48
N ASP A 127 -7.10 0.68 -4.58
CA ASP A 127 -8.15 1.06 -3.63
C ASP A 127 -9.23 -0.04 -3.47
N LEU A 128 -9.73 -0.58 -4.59
CA LEU A 128 -10.78 -1.60 -4.56
C LEU A 128 -10.26 -2.93 -4.00
N GLY A 129 -9.04 -3.34 -4.34
CA GLY A 129 -8.41 -4.54 -3.77
C GLY A 129 -8.24 -4.44 -2.25
N MET A 130 -7.71 -3.32 -1.76
CA MET A 130 -7.58 -3.05 -0.32
C MET A 130 -8.94 -3.07 0.37
N PHE A 131 -9.96 -2.45 -0.24
CA PHE A 131 -11.32 -2.48 0.27
C PHE A 131 -11.87 -3.92 0.38
N MET A 132 -11.73 -4.72 -0.68
CA MET A 132 -12.15 -6.12 -0.71
C MET A 132 -11.48 -6.93 0.39
N GLU A 133 -10.16 -6.78 0.56
CA GLU A 133 -9.42 -7.47 1.61
C GLU A 133 -9.95 -7.15 3.00
N VAL A 134 -10.22 -5.88 3.29
CA VAL A 134 -10.76 -5.48 4.60
C VAL A 134 -12.12 -6.10 4.82
N VAL A 135 -13.05 -5.97 3.87
CA VAL A 135 -14.39 -6.54 3.99
C VAL A 135 -14.31 -8.06 4.16
N MET A 136 -13.49 -8.74 3.35
CA MET A 136 -13.27 -10.18 3.50
C MET A 136 -12.78 -10.55 4.88
N ASN A 137 -11.77 -9.85 5.43
CA ASN A 137 -11.18 -10.21 6.72
C ASN A 137 -12.09 -9.87 7.91
N VAL A 138 -12.85 -8.77 7.83
CA VAL A 138 -13.84 -8.42 8.85
C VAL A 138 -14.95 -9.46 8.91
N PHE A 139 -15.44 -9.92 7.75
CA PHE A 139 -16.60 -10.80 7.68
C PHE A 139 -16.26 -12.28 7.55
N LYS A 140 -14.96 -12.65 7.48
CA LYS A 140 -14.51 -14.06 7.40
C LYS A 140 -14.98 -14.92 8.58
N TYR A 141 -15.15 -14.32 9.76
CA TYR A 141 -15.47 -15.02 11.00
C TYR A 141 -16.78 -14.56 11.63
N ASN A 142 -17.45 -13.58 11.02
CA ASN A 142 -18.70 -13.07 11.54
C ASN A 142 -19.85 -13.92 10.95
N ASN A 143 -20.16 -15.04 11.62
CA ASN A 143 -21.13 -16.06 11.20
C ASN A 143 -22.59 -15.58 11.15
N ASN A 144 -22.87 -14.29 11.39
CA ASN A 144 -24.22 -13.75 11.56
C ASN A 144 -24.93 -13.38 10.24
N ASN A 145 -24.60 -13.99 9.09
CA ASN A 145 -25.34 -13.88 7.81
C ASN A 145 -25.76 -12.46 7.35
N MET A 146 -25.13 -11.40 7.87
CA MET A 146 -25.54 -10.01 7.64
C MET A 146 -24.85 -9.36 6.44
N LEU A 147 -23.94 -10.06 5.76
CA LEU A 147 -23.26 -9.49 4.60
C LEU A 147 -24.10 -9.68 3.34
N SER A 148 -24.43 -8.57 2.69
CA SER A 148 -25.14 -8.49 1.42
C SER A 148 -24.50 -7.43 0.52
N GLU A 149 -24.91 -7.38 -0.76
CA GLU A 149 -24.49 -6.32 -1.68
C GLU A 149 -24.78 -4.92 -1.13
N SER A 150 -25.98 -4.72 -0.55
CA SER A 150 -26.37 -3.42 0.01
C SER A 150 -25.49 -3.02 1.19
N VAL A 151 -25.12 -3.97 2.05
CA VAL A 151 -24.22 -3.70 3.18
C VAL A 151 -22.82 -3.33 2.68
N VAL A 152 -22.29 -4.04 1.68
CA VAL A 152 -20.99 -3.70 1.06
C VAL A 152 -21.05 -2.33 0.38
N THR A 153 -22.15 -2.02 -0.31
CA THR A 153 -22.41 -0.71 -0.93
C THR A 153 -22.41 0.40 0.12
N ASP A 154 -23.08 0.20 1.25
CA ASP A 154 -23.13 1.19 2.33
C ASP A 154 -21.78 1.35 3.04
N ILE A 155 -20.96 0.31 3.14
CA ILE A 155 -19.60 0.42 3.66
C ILE A 155 -18.75 1.25 2.70
N LEU A 156 -18.79 0.95 1.39
CA LEU A 156 -18.05 1.70 0.39
C LEU A 156 -18.48 3.17 0.35
N LYS A 157 -19.80 3.44 0.35
CA LYS A 157 -20.34 4.80 0.39
C LYS A 157 -19.83 5.58 1.60
N ASN A 158 -19.86 4.97 2.79
CA ASN A 158 -19.33 5.60 4.00
C ASN A 158 -17.81 5.84 3.93
N TYR A 159 -17.06 4.93 3.32
CA TYR A 159 -15.62 5.12 3.12
C TYR A 159 -15.33 6.32 2.23
N LEU A 160 -16.04 6.44 1.09
CA LEU A 160 -15.87 7.55 0.14
C LEU A 160 -16.18 8.92 0.76
N LEU A 161 -17.20 9.00 1.63
CA LEU A 161 -17.54 10.23 2.35
C LEU A 161 -16.41 10.73 3.25
N ASN A 162 -15.61 9.80 3.79
CA ASN A 162 -14.50 10.11 4.70
C ASN A 162 -13.14 10.30 4.00
N LEU A 163 -13.07 10.08 2.68
CA LEU A 163 -11.88 10.44 1.91
C LEU A 163 -11.71 11.98 1.90
N SER A 164 -10.49 12.46 1.84
CA SER A 164 -10.20 13.89 1.61
C SER A 164 -10.89 14.39 0.33
N GLU A 165 -11.21 15.68 0.24
CA GLU A 165 -11.99 16.26 -0.86
C GLU A 165 -11.41 15.95 -2.25
N ASN A 166 -10.09 16.01 -2.39
CA ASN A 166 -9.37 15.83 -3.65
C ASN A 166 -8.95 14.37 -3.93
N VAL A 167 -9.36 13.42 -3.08
CA VAL A 167 -8.97 12.01 -3.23
C VAL A 167 -10.07 11.24 -3.93
N ASN A 168 -9.72 10.68 -5.09
CA ASN A 168 -10.56 9.75 -5.82
C ASN A 168 -10.34 8.31 -5.35
N PHE A 169 -11.29 7.43 -5.65
CA PHE A 169 -11.24 5.99 -5.43
C PHE A 169 -11.35 5.28 -6.77
N TYR A 170 -10.36 4.45 -7.10
CA TYR A 170 -10.25 3.88 -8.45
C TYR A 170 -10.65 2.41 -8.55
N TYR A 171 -11.38 2.09 -9.62
CA TYR A 171 -11.47 0.76 -10.19
C TYR A 171 -10.56 0.67 -11.41
N ASN A 172 -9.80 -0.42 -11.53
CA ASN A 172 -8.88 -0.63 -12.64
C ASN A 172 -9.45 -1.68 -13.61
N ILE A 173 -9.49 -1.32 -14.89
CA ILE A 173 -9.85 -2.22 -16.00
C ILE A 173 -8.81 -2.09 -17.11
N ASP A 174 -8.66 -3.08 -17.99
CA ASP A 174 -7.84 -2.93 -19.18
C ASP A 174 -8.63 -2.97 -20.49
N GLU A 175 -8.01 -2.51 -21.57
CA GLU A 175 -8.58 -2.49 -22.91
C GLU A 175 -9.03 -3.88 -23.39
N THR A 176 -8.34 -4.96 -22.97
CA THR A 176 -8.73 -6.33 -23.33
C THR A 176 -10.09 -6.68 -22.71
N ALA A 177 -10.26 -6.42 -21.41
CA ALA A 177 -11.53 -6.63 -20.73
C ALA A 177 -12.64 -5.74 -21.31
N LEU A 178 -12.36 -4.46 -21.59
CA LEU A 178 -13.30 -3.57 -22.26
C LEU A 178 -13.72 -4.08 -23.64
N ASN A 179 -12.78 -4.57 -24.44
CA ASN A 179 -13.04 -5.14 -25.75
C ASN A 179 -13.93 -6.39 -25.67
N ASN A 180 -13.73 -7.23 -24.66
CA ASN A 180 -14.58 -8.39 -24.42
C ASN A 180 -16.01 -7.98 -24.04
N ILE A 181 -16.17 -6.98 -23.17
CA ILE A 181 -17.49 -6.44 -22.79
C ILE A 181 -18.21 -5.86 -24.01
N LYS A 182 -17.51 -5.04 -24.82
CA LYS A 182 -18.04 -4.47 -26.07
C LYS A 182 -18.50 -5.56 -27.04
N SER A 183 -17.67 -6.58 -27.25
CA SER A 183 -17.97 -7.69 -28.15
C SER A 183 -19.19 -8.49 -27.68
N ALA A 184 -19.31 -8.74 -26.37
CA ALA A 184 -20.45 -9.46 -25.79
C ALA A 184 -21.77 -8.68 -25.91
N LEU A 185 -21.72 -7.34 -25.91
CA LEU A 185 -22.88 -6.47 -26.07
C LEU A 185 -23.16 -6.10 -27.54
N ASN A 186 -22.28 -6.48 -28.47
CA ASN A 186 -22.29 -6.06 -29.86
C ASN A 186 -22.26 -4.51 -30.00
N TRP A 187 -21.38 -3.86 -29.24
CA TRP A 187 -21.20 -2.40 -29.24
C TRP A 187 -19.84 -2.00 -29.80
N ASP A 188 -19.81 -0.91 -30.56
CA ASP A 188 -18.55 -0.34 -31.08
C ASP A 188 -17.76 0.42 -29.99
N MET A 189 -18.49 1.07 -29.08
CA MET A 189 -17.94 1.88 -28.00
C MET A 189 -18.69 1.62 -26.70
N ILE A 190 -17.99 1.71 -25.57
CA ILE A 190 -18.57 1.66 -24.23
C ILE A 190 -18.03 2.80 -23.39
N ASP A 191 -18.93 3.52 -22.73
CA ASP A 191 -18.60 4.47 -21.66
C ASP A 191 -19.09 3.89 -20.34
N LEU A 192 -18.16 3.35 -19.54
CA LEU A 192 -18.49 2.75 -18.25
C LEU A 192 -18.99 3.76 -17.21
N TYR A 193 -18.87 5.07 -17.43
CA TYR A 193 -19.47 6.08 -16.54
C TYR A 193 -20.97 6.27 -16.80
N ASN A 194 -21.43 6.02 -18.03
CA ASN A 194 -22.78 6.33 -18.47
C ASN A 194 -23.41 5.14 -19.21
N ILE A 195 -23.69 4.06 -18.49
CA ILE A 195 -24.42 2.90 -19.00
C ILE A 195 -25.92 3.10 -18.82
N ASP A 196 -26.72 2.79 -19.85
CA ASP A 196 -28.19 2.75 -19.78
C ASP A 196 -28.64 1.72 -18.72
N TYR A 197 -29.56 2.11 -17.85
CA TYR A 197 -30.08 1.31 -16.73
C TYR A 197 -30.45 -0.13 -17.13
N LYS A 198 -31.02 -0.32 -18.33
CA LYS A 198 -31.41 -1.67 -18.80
C LYS A 198 -30.23 -2.63 -18.98
N TYR A 199 -29.00 -2.13 -19.08
CA TYR A 199 -27.77 -2.92 -19.24
C TYR A 199 -26.92 -2.99 -17.98
N HIS A 200 -27.31 -2.33 -16.87
CA HIS A 200 -26.52 -2.28 -15.63
C HIS A 200 -26.14 -3.68 -15.14
N GLU A 201 -27.12 -4.57 -14.98
CA GLU A 201 -26.86 -5.96 -14.53
C GLU A 201 -25.99 -6.74 -15.50
N THR A 202 -26.21 -6.58 -16.81
CA THR A 202 -25.42 -7.27 -17.85
C THR A 202 -23.97 -6.80 -17.84
N VAL A 203 -23.71 -5.50 -17.80
CA VAL A 203 -22.35 -4.93 -17.75
C VAL A 203 -21.64 -5.34 -16.46
N LYS A 204 -22.33 -5.30 -15.32
CA LYS A 204 -21.77 -5.78 -14.04
C LYS A 204 -21.34 -7.24 -14.13
N LYS A 205 -22.20 -8.11 -14.67
CA LYS A 205 -21.88 -9.53 -14.88
C LYS A 205 -20.68 -9.73 -15.81
N LEU A 206 -20.68 -9.05 -16.96
CA LEU A 206 -19.57 -9.13 -17.92
C LEU A 206 -18.25 -8.62 -17.32
N THR A 207 -18.31 -7.65 -16.40
CA THR A 207 -17.12 -7.17 -15.69
C THR A 207 -16.54 -8.23 -14.75
N ILE A 208 -17.38 -9.04 -14.10
CA ILE A 208 -16.92 -10.20 -13.30
C ILE A 208 -16.30 -11.29 -14.19
N GLU A 209 -16.88 -11.54 -15.35
CA GLU A 209 -16.35 -12.52 -16.32
C GLU A 209 -15.02 -12.05 -16.92
N ASN A 210 -14.74 -10.75 -16.89
CA ASN A 210 -13.57 -10.12 -17.50
C ASN A 210 -12.72 -9.32 -16.49
N ILE A 211 -12.54 -9.82 -15.26
CA ILE A 211 -11.66 -9.17 -14.28
C ILE A 211 -10.23 -9.12 -14.83
N SER A 212 -9.74 -7.92 -15.09
CA SER A 212 -8.39 -7.68 -15.64
C SER A 212 -7.31 -7.51 -14.58
N ASP A 213 -7.66 -7.00 -13.38
CA ASP A 213 -6.72 -6.88 -12.27
C ASP A 213 -6.36 -8.28 -11.76
N GLN A 214 -5.08 -8.64 -11.86
CA GLN A 214 -4.60 -9.98 -11.53
C GLN A 214 -4.79 -10.33 -10.06
N TYR A 215 -4.72 -9.35 -9.17
CA TYR A 215 -4.92 -9.59 -7.76
C TYR A 215 -6.39 -9.82 -7.43
N ILE A 216 -7.29 -8.99 -7.96
CA ILE A 216 -8.74 -9.17 -7.78
C ILE A 216 -9.19 -10.50 -8.43
N LYS A 217 -8.62 -10.86 -9.58
CA LYS A 217 -8.87 -12.16 -10.22
C LYS A 217 -8.40 -13.32 -9.33
N TYR A 218 -7.21 -13.21 -8.74
CA TYR A 218 -6.72 -14.18 -7.76
C TYR A 218 -7.65 -14.32 -6.54
N LEU A 219 -8.14 -13.19 -6.01
CA LEU A 219 -9.13 -13.20 -4.92
C LEU A 219 -10.41 -13.91 -5.35
N TYR A 220 -10.90 -13.64 -6.56
CA TYR A 220 -12.11 -14.27 -7.11
C TYR A 220 -11.94 -15.77 -7.37
N GLU A 221 -10.77 -16.22 -7.82
CA GLU A 221 -10.54 -17.62 -8.16
C GLU A 221 -10.31 -18.50 -6.93
N LEU A 222 -9.56 -18.02 -5.94
CA LEU A 222 -9.02 -18.84 -4.85
C LEU A 222 -9.69 -18.66 -3.49
N HIS A 223 -10.44 -17.58 -3.24
CA HIS A 223 -11.16 -17.46 -1.98
C HIS A 223 -12.50 -18.19 -2.02
N ASP A 224 -12.83 -18.88 -0.93
CA ASP A 224 -14.11 -19.55 -0.73
C ASP A 224 -15.30 -18.57 -0.79
N ASN A 225 -15.06 -17.29 -0.49
CA ASN A 225 -16.08 -16.23 -0.48
C ASN A 225 -15.95 -15.28 -1.68
N LYS A 226 -16.12 -15.84 -2.88
CA LYS A 226 -16.15 -15.08 -4.16
C LYS A 226 -17.21 -13.98 -4.17
N GLN A 227 -18.26 -14.16 -3.36
CA GLN A 227 -19.39 -13.26 -3.30
C GLN A 227 -18.98 -11.84 -2.84
N ILE A 228 -17.98 -11.72 -1.97
CA ILE A 228 -17.47 -10.40 -1.54
C ILE A 228 -16.78 -9.68 -2.70
N VAL A 229 -16.07 -10.38 -3.58
CA VAL A 229 -15.48 -9.77 -4.78
C VAL A 229 -16.59 -9.25 -5.69
N ILE A 230 -17.61 -10.08 -5.95
CA ILE A 230 -18.77 -9.72 -6.78
C ILE A 230 -19.46 -8.49 -6.20
N TRP A 231 -19.83 -8.53 -4.92
CA TRP A 231 -20.51 -7.42 -4.26
C TRP A 231 -19.67 -6.15 -4.22
N SER A 232 -18.35 -6.23 -4.07
CA SER A 232 -17.49 -5.04 -4.07
C SER A 232 -17.41 -4.38 -5.45
N ILE A 233 -17.30 -5.17 -6.53
CA ILE A 233 -17.34 -4.65 -7.90
C ILE A 233 -18.72 -4.07 -8.21
N TYR A 234 -19.79 -4.77 -7.83
CA TYR A 234 -21.16 -4.31 -8.05
C TYR A 234 -21.43 -3.02 -7.28
N SER A 235 -21.01 -2.94 -6.01
CA SER A 235 -21.12 -1.74 -5.18
C SER A 235 -20.42 -0.54 -5.81
N PHE A 236 -19.23 -0.74 -6.40
CA PHE A 236 -18.53 0.33 -7.11
C PHE A 236 -19.36 0.87 -8.27
N PHE A 237 -19.88 0.00 -9.14
CA PHE A 237 -20.69 0.43 -10.29
C PHE A 237 -22.05 0.99 -9.91
N ASN A 238 -22.71 0.43 -8.88
CA ASN A 238 -23.96 0.98 -8.36
C ASN A 238 -23.76 2.43 -7.90
N LEU A 239 -22.70 2.71 -7.12
CA LEU A 239 -22.38 4.05 -6.63
C LEU A 239 -21.87 5.01 -7.73
N LEU A 240 -21.28 4.46 -8.79
CA LEU A 240 -20.83 5.24 -9.94
C LEU A 240 -22.03 5.71 -10.77
N TRP A 241 -22.94 4.79 -11.10
CA TRP A 241 -24.06 5.06 -12.01
C TRP A 241 -25.23 5.78 -11.34
N ASP A 242 -25.44 5.57 -10.04
CA ASP A 242 -26.42 6.35 -9.26
C ASP A 242 -25.91 7.77 -8.92
N LYS A 243 -24.63 8.05 -9.24
CA LYS A 243 -23.93 9.30 -8.94
C LYS A 243 -23.93 9.64 -7.45
N SER A 244 -23.95 8.63 -6.58
CA SER A 244 -23.86 8.77 -5.12
C SER A 244 -22.53 9.36 -4.66
N SER A 245 -21.48 9.32 -5.50
CA SER A 245 -20.18 9.89 -5.19
C SER A 245 -19.43 10.36 -6.43
N GLU A 246 -19.01 11.62 -6.43
CA GLU A 246 -18.13 12.19 -7.46
C GLU A 246 -16.66 11.77 -7.31
N LYS A 247 -16.32 10.95 -6.30
CA LYS A 247 -14.94 10.49 -6.06
C LYS A 247 -14.59 9.21 -6.81
N LEU A 248 -15.56 8.52 -7.39
CA LEU A 248 -15.33 7.26 -8.08
C LEU A 248 -14.75 7.49 -9.48
N ARG A 249 -13.68 6.77 -9.80
CA ARG A 249 -12.99 6.86 -11.09
C ARG A 249 -12.65 5.47 -11.61
N ILE A 250 -12.66 5.33 -12.93
CA ILE A 250 -12.20 4.14 -13.64
C ILE A 250 -10.86 4.49 -14.29
N ASN A 251 -9.84 3.69 -13.99
CA ASN A 251 -8.57 3.72 -14.68
C ASN A 251 -8.57 2.63 -15.76
N VAL A 252 -8.20 2.98 -16.99
CA VAL A 252 -8.15 2.06 -18.12
C VAL A 252 -6.71 1.86 -18.54
N TYR A 253 -6.18 0.66 -18.32
CA TYR A 253 -4.84 0.31 -18.75
C TYR A 253 -4.81 -0.18 -20.21
N PRO A 254 -3.73 0.09 -20.95
CA PRO A 254 -3.54 -0.46 -22.29
C PRO A 254 -3.56 -1.98 -22.32
N ALA A 255 -3.93 -2.57 -23.45
CA ALA A 255 -3.87 -4.03 -23.72
C ALA A 255 -2.42 -4.56 -23.87
N ALA A 256 -1.46 -4.02 -23.12
CA ALA A 256 -0.07 -4.44 -23.16
C ALA A 256 0.17 -5.72 -22.33
N LEU A 257 1.06 -6.59 -22.83
CA LEU A 257 1.51 -7.76 -22.08
C LEU A 257 2.22 -7.33 -20.80
N GLN A 258 1.76 -7.83 -19.65
CA GLN A 258 2.47 -7.70 -18.38
C GLN A 258 3.51 -8.80 -18.24
N ASN A 259 4.79 -8.42 -18.17
CA ASN A 259 5.89 -9.32 -17.88
C ASN A 259 6.88 -8.66 -16.90
N PRO A 260 6.43 -8.37 -15.66
CA PRO A 260 7.31 -7.73 -14.68
C PRO A 260 8.45 -8.68 -14.29
N SER A 261 9.69 -8.20 -14.39
CA SER A 261 10.88 -8.98 -14.04
C SER A 261 11.35 -8.75 -12.60
N VAL A 262 10.86 -7.68 -11.97
CA VAL A 262 11.28 -7.22 -10.65
C VAL A 262 10.09 -6.87 -9.78
N PHE A 263 10.16 -7.29 -8.51
CA PHE A 263 9.28 -6.85 -7.44
C PHE A 263 10.08 -5.99 -6.45
N ILE A 264 9.52 -4.84 -6.09
CA ILE A 264 10.17 -3.85 -5.23
C ILE A 264 9.23 -3.50 -4.08
N LYS A 265 9.75 -3.60 -2.85
CA LYS A 265 9.09 -3.04 -1.68
C LYS A 265 9.95 -1.91 -1.13
N VAL A 266 9.34 -0.75 -0.94
CA VAL A 266 9.98 0.44 -0.39
C VAL A 266 9.47 0.65 1.03
N ASP A 267 10.40 0.77 1.97
CA ASP A 267 10.13 1.14 3.36
C ASP A 267 10.74 2.53 3.61
N VAL A 268 10.06 3.37 4.41
CA VAL A 268 10.54 4.72 4.78
C VAL A 268 11.09 4.72 6.20
N ASN A 269 11.74 5.81 6.62
CA ASN A 269 12.20 5.92 8.00
C ASN A 269 11.01 6.14 8.96
N PHE A 270 11.23 5.83 10.24
CA PHE A 270 10.20 5.94 11.28
C PHE A 270 9.58 7.33 11.39
N GLY A 271 10.34 8.39 11.07
CA GLY A 271 9.82 9.76 11.01
C GLY A 271 8.68 9.92 10.00
N CYS A 272 8.85 9.41 8.78
CA CYS A 272 7.79 9.38 7.78
C CYS A 272 6.61 8.50 8.20
N GLU A 273 6.88 7.34 8.83
CA GLU A 273 5.83 6.45 9.31
C GLU A 273 4.92 7.15 10.33
N MET A 274 5.52 7.85 11.30
CA MET A 274 4.78 8.62 12.30
C MET A 274 4.01 9.80 11.72
N ALA A 275 4.55 10.43 10.68
CA ALA A 275 3.91 11.56 10.00
C ALA A 275 2.89 11.14 8.94
N GLU A 276 2.73 9.82 8.70
CA GLU A 276 1.93 9.26 7.60
C GLU A 276 2.30 9.87 6.24
N VAL A 277 3.60 10.05 6.00
CA VAL A 277 4.16 10.54 4.74
C VAL A 277 4.84 9.39 4.01
N PHE A 278 4.65 9.32 2.69
CA PHE A 278 5.30 8.30 1.86
C PHE A 278 5.61 8.85 0.47
N PRO A 279 6.68 8.38 -0.19
CA PRO A 279 6.99 8.82 -1.55
C PRO A 279 6.02 8.24 -2.57
N LEU A 280 5.57 9.06 -3.52
CA LEU A 280 4.98 8.56 -4.75
C LEU A 280 6.08 7.91 -5.60
N LEU A 281 5.81 6.72 -6.14
CA LEU A 281 6.80 5.90 -6.84
C LEU A 281 6.44 5.77 -8.32
N ASP A 282 7.44 5.64 -9.18
CA ASP A 282 7.25 5.35 -10.61
C ASP A 282 7.22 3.83 -10.85
N ALA A 283 6.13 3.28 -11.39
CA ALA A 283 6.01 1.85 -11.72
C ALA A 283 6.91 1.38 -12.88
N PRO A 284 7.05 2.13 -14.00
CA PRO A 284 8.00 1.81 -15.04
C PRO A 284 9.26 2.67 -14.88
N ILE A 285 10.42 2.02 -14.75
CA ILE A 285 11.72 2.69 -14.91
C ILE A 285 12.17 2.43 -16.35
N LYS A 286 12.05 3.44 -17.21
CA LYS A 286 12.33 3.33 -18.66
C LYS A 286 11.54 2.16 -19.26
N ASP A 287 12.21 1.19 -19.88
CA ASP A 287 11.60 0.05 -20.55
C ASP A 287 11.36 -1.16 -19.61
N LYS A 288 11.63 -1.02 -18.30
CA LYS A 288 11.51 -2.12 -17.34
C LYS A 288 10.16 -2.09 -16.63
N GLN A 289 9.36 -3.12 -16.89
CA GLN A 289 8.13 -3.39 -16.15
C GLN A 289 8.47 -3.96 -14.76
N MET A 290 7.92 -3.35 -13.72
CA MET A 290 8.15 -3.74 -12.33
C MET A 290 6.84 -3.76 -11.56
N LEU A 291 6.83 -4.54 -10.47
CA LEU A 291 5.77 -4.49 -9.47
C LEU A 291 6.30 -3.80 -8.23
N ILE A 292 5.64 -2.72 -7.83
CA ILE A 292 6.04 -1.94 -6.65
C ILE A 292 4.99 -2.16 -5.57
N TYR A 293 5.43 -2.31 -4.32
CA TYR A 293 4.55 -2.43 -3.17
C TYR A 293 4.88 -1.36 -2.12
N SER A 294 3.87 -0.53 -1.84
CA SER A 294 3.89 0.56 -0.87
C SER A 294 3.10 0.14 0.37
N GLU A 295 3.76 -0.58 1.27
CA GLU A 295 3.08 -1.20 2.42
C GLU A 295 2.49 -0.16 3.39
N LEU A 296 3.23 0.90 3.72
CA LEU A 296 2.77 1.90 4.69
C LEU A 296 1.48 2.61 4.22
N PRO A 297 1.39 3.18 2.99
CA PRO A 297 0.14 3.78 2.50
C PRO A 297 -1.07 2.85 2.60
N MET A 298 -0.87 1.58 2.23
CA MET A 298 -1.91 0.58 2.32
C MET A 298 -2.33 0.33 3.77
N ILE A 299 -1.39 0.14 4.70
CA ILE A 299 -1.69 -0.07 6.13
C ILE A 299 -2.47 1.11 6.72
N VAL A 300 -2.04 2.34 6.47
CA VAL A 300 -2.69 3.55 7.00
C VAL A 300 -4.15 3.62 6.51
N LYS A 301 -4.38 3.54 5.20
CA LYS A 301 -5.74 3.59 4.62
C LYS A 301 -6.62 2.42 5.05
N ARG A 302 -6.03 1.23 5.16
CA ARG A 302 -6.70 0.03 5.67
C ARG A 302 -7.16 0.20 7.11
N ASN A 303 -6.32 0.76 7.98
CA ASN A 303 -6.66 1.00 9.38
C ASN A 303 -7.82 2.02 9.51
N VAL A 304 -7.84 3.04 8.65
CA VAL A 304 -8.98 3.98 8.56
C VAL A 304 -10.28 3.24 8.20
N LEU A 305 -10.26 2.40 7.17
CA LEU A 305 -11.44 1.62 6.76
C LEU A 305 -11.88 0.63 7.85
N VAL A 306 -10.95 -0.10 8.47
CA VAL A 306 -11.24 -1.02 9.59
C VAL A 306 -11.89 -0.27 10.75
N LYS A 307 -11.37 0.90 11.11
CA LYS A 307 -11.94 1.75 12.17
C LYS A 307 -13.37 2.18 11.83
N GLN A 308 -13.63 2.59 10.59
CA GLN A 308 -14.98 2.99 10.17
C GLN A 308 -15.98 1.83 10.21
N ILE A 309 -15.56 0.64 9.74
CA ILE A 309 -16.39 -0.56 9.80
C ILE A 309 -16.67 -0.94 11.27
N ARG A 310 -15.65 -0.90 12.13
CA ARG A 310 -15.81 -1.10 13.56
C ARG A 310 -16.85 -0.14 14.15
N ASP A 311 -16.69 1.16 13.90
CA ASP A 311 -17.57 2.19 14.46
C ASP A 311 -19.01 2.01 13.94
N LYS A 312 -19.18 1.59 12.69
CA LYS A 312 -20.49 1.33 12.06
C LYS A 312 -21.20 0.11 12.64
N PHE A 313 -20.48 -0.99 12.86
CA PHE A 313 -21.06 -2.26 13.33
C PHE A 313 -20.87 -2.51 14.83
N ASN A 314 -20.31 -1.53 15.56
CA ASN A 314 -20.00 -1.62 16.98
C ASN A 314 -19.19 -2.89 17.34
N LEU A 315 -18.15 -3.18 16.54
CA LEU A 315 -17.31 -4.37 16.74
C LEU A 315 -16.41 -4.23 17.98
N GLY A 316 -16.21 -5.32 18.71
CA GLY A 316 -15.40 -5.34 19.94
C GLY A 316 -13.89 -5.26 19.67
N ILE A 317 -13.11 -5.00 20.72
CA ILE A 317 -11.63 -4.94 20.63
C ILE A 317 -11.01 -6.27 20.20
N ASP A 318 -11.59 -7.40 20.60
CA ASP A 318 -11.10 -8.73 20.25
C ASP A 318 -11.30 -9.04 18.76
N ASP A 319 -12.43 -8.62 18.18
CA ASP A 319 -12.70 -8.73 16.75
C ASP A 319 -11.67 -7.93 15.93
N ILE A 320 -11.31 -6.74 16.39
CA ILE A 320 -10.33 -5.86 15.75
C ILE A 320 -8.92 -6.47 15.78
N ASN A 321 -8.52 -7.01 16.93
CA ASN A 321 -7.21 -7.65 17.07
C ASN A 321 -7.11 -8.88 16.15
N LEU A 322 -8.19 -9.65 16.04
CA LEU A 322 -8.29 -10.75 15.09
C LEU A 322 -8.19 -10.25 13.63
N ILE A 323 -8.91 -9.17 13.28
CA ILE A 323 -8.86 -8.54 11.95
C ILE A 323 -7.44 -8.08 11.62
N TYR A 324 -6.77 -7.36 12.53
CA TYR A 324 -5.40 -6.91 12.30
C TYR A 324 -4.44 -8.08 12.15
N ASN A 325 -4.49 -9.07 13.04
CA ASN A 325 -3.63 -10.26 12.96
C ASN A 325 -3.82 -11.01 11.62
N ASN A 326 -5.06 -11.11 11.14
CA ASN A 326 -5.35 -11.75 9.85
C ASN A 326 -4.85 -10.92 8.66
N LEU A 327 -5.06 -9.61 8.68
CA LEU A 327 -4.56 -8.70 7.64
C LEU A 327 -3.03 -8.66 7.59
N TYR A 328 -2.35 -8.79 8.73
CA TYR A 328 -0.89 -8.96 8.78
C TYR A 328 -0.43 -10.30 8.16
N ASN A 329 -1.18 -11.38 8.38
CA ASN A 329 -0.88 -12.69 7.80
C ASN A 329 -1.17 -12.77 6.29
N VAL A 330 -2.18 -12.05 5.79
CA VAL A 330 -2.51 -11.95 4.35
C VAL A 330 -1.41 -11.20 3.59
N ASN A 331 -0.86 -10.11 4.13
CA ASN A 331 0.30 -9.43 3.53
C ASN A 331 1.51 -10.36 3.35
N PHE A 332 1.71 -11.29 4.29
CA PHE A 332 2.79 -12.27 4.23
C PHE A 332 2.50 -13.39 3.21
N SER A 333 1.24 -13.79 3.04
CA SER A 333 0.83 -14.80 2.06
C SER A 333 0.82 -14.25 0.63
N LEU A 334 0.41 -13.00 0.41
CA LEU A 334 0.50 -12.24 -0.84
C LEU A 334 1.94 -12.16 -1.37
N LEU A 335 2.87 -11.76 -0.51
CA LEU A 335 4.31 -11.73 -0.81
C LEU A 335 4.90 -13.12 -1.11
N ASN A 336 4.29 -14.19 -0.59
CA ASN A 336 4.68 -15.57 -0.86
C ASN A 336 3.93 -16.18 -2.06
N ASN A 337 2.72 -15.70 -2.38
CA ASN A 337 1.87 -16.14 -3.48
C ASN A 337 2.09 -15.31 -4.75
N PHE A 338 2.88 -14.23 -4.71
CA PHE A 338 3.62 -13.76 -5.89
C PHE A 338 4.46 -14.89 -6.52
N ARG A 339 4.86 -15.92 -5.75
CA ARG A 339 5.43 -17.18 -6.31
C ARG A 339 4.42 -18.00 -7.13
N LYS A 340 3.12 -17.72 -7.07
CA LYS A 340 2.05 -18.46 -7.77
C LYS A 340 1.30 -17.59 -8.78
N LEU A 341 1.19 -16.29 -8.56
CA LEU A 341 0.53 -15.33 -9.47
C LEU A 341 1.28 -15.17 -10.79
N THR A 342 2.62 -15.26 -10.80
CA THR A 342 3.41 -15.36 -12.05
C THR A 342 3.34 -16.75 -12.69
N CYS A 343 2.54 -17.67 -12.15
CA CYS A 343 2.56 -19.10 -12.46
C CYS A 343 1.27 -19.63 -13.10
N SER A 344 0.22 -18.81 -13.26
CA SER A 344 -1.00 -19.22 -13.98
C SER A 344 -0.95 -18.94 -15.49
N LEU A 345 0.20 -18.48 -16.00
CA LEU A 345 0.52 -18.57 -17.43
C LEU A 345 0.94 -20.02 -17.74
N ASN A 346 0.04 -20.72 -18.44
CA ASN A 346 0.16 -22.12 -18.84
C ASN A 346 1.56 -22.48 -19.34
N SER A 347 2.13 -23.54 -18.75
CA SER A 347 3.49 -24.09 -18.93
C SER A 347 4.58 -23.44 -18.07
N LEU A 348 4.72 -23.88 -16.81
CA LEU A 348 6.03 -24.01 -16.11
C LEU A 348 5.85 -24.46 -14.65
N VAL A 349 5.32 -25.66 -14.45
CA VAL A 349 5.28 -26.37 -13.15
C VAL A 349 6.69 -26.85 -12.70
N LYS A 350 7.80 -26.32 -13.26
CA LYS A 350 9.17 -26.79 -12.98
C LYS A 350 10.18 -25.75 -12.46
N ARG A 351 9.79 -24.52 -12.10
CA ARG A 351 10.78 -23.44 -11.83
C ARG A 351 10.65 -22.63 -10.53
N PHE A 352 10.13 -23.19 -9.43
CA PHE A 352 9.93 -22.44 -8.16
C PHE A 352 10.96 -22.65 -7.04
N HIS A 353 12.14 -23.19 -7.33
CA HIS A 353 13.16 -23.42 -6.30
C HIS A 353 14.26 -22.35 -6.17
N ASN A 354 14.37 -21.35 -7.06
CA ASN A 354 15.53 -20.43 -7.06
C ASN A 354 15.14 -18.93 -7.21
N MET A 355 14.67 -18.29 -6.14
CA MET A 355 14.65 -16.81 -6.05
C MET A 355 15.78 -16.31 -5.14
N LYS A 356 16.51 -15.29 -5.57
CA LYS A 356 17.56 -14.62 -4.79
C LYS A 356 17.01 -13.36 -4.10
N TYR A 357 17.46 -13.10 -2.87
CA TYR A 357 16.98 -11.97 -2.04
C TYR A 357 18.07 -10.92 -1.89
N TYR A 358 17.72 -9.66 -2.14
CA TYR A 358 18.61 -8.52 -1.89
C TYR A 358 17.92 -7.57 -0.91
N ASN A 359 18.47 -7.47 0.30
CA ASN A 359 18.08 -6.44 1.28
C ASN A 359 19.10 -5.30 1.17
N ILE A 360 18.66 -4.14 0.68
CA ILE A 360 19.50 -2.96 0.62
C ILE A 360 19.04 -2.00 1.70
N LEU A 361 19.90 -1.79 2.69
CA LEU A 361 19.71 -0.86 3.80
C LEU A 361 20.41 0.45 3.44
N TYR A 362 19.67 1.55 3.53
CA TYR A 362 20.23 2.89 3.39
C TYR A 362 20.31 3.50 4.79
N VAL A 363 21.54 3.73 5.25
CA VAL A 363 21.83 4.36 6.56
C VAL A 363 21.80 5.89 6.40
#